data_AF-A0A5K7Z7B6-F1
#
_entry.id   AF-A0A5K7Z7B6-F1
#
_cell.length_a   1.000
_cell.length_b   1.000
_cell.length_c   1.000
_cell.angle_alpha   90.00
_cell.angle_beta   90.00
_cell.angle_gamma   90.00
#
_symmetry.space_group_name_H-M   'P 1'
#
loop_
_entity.id
_entity.type
_entity.pdbx_description
1 polymer ?
#
loop_
_entity_poly.entity_id
_entity_poly.type
_entity_poly.pdbx_seq_one_letter_code
_entity_poly.pdbx_strand_id
1 'polypeptide(L)'
;MALAIRYNGLVGSGEVRDYADLARLGYVTRARITQIMNLLNLAPDIQEALLFLPRTVKGRDPIRERDVRPITAVAHWHRQRKMWAKLVKNRIP
;
A
#
# COMPACT_ATOMS: atom_id res chain seq x y z
N MET A 1 2.56 -0.66 -2.94
CA MET A 1 1.41 -0.44 -3.83
C MET A 1 1.34 -1.49 -4.94
N ALA A 2 2.35 -1.59 -5.81
CA ALA A 2 2.35 -2.50 -6.96
C ALA A 2 1.97 -3.96 -6.65
N LEU A 3 2.46 -4.50 -5.52
CA LEU A 3 2.13 -5.86 -5.11
C LEU A 3 0.63 -6.05 -4.79
N ALA A 4 -0.03 -5.03 -4.22
CA ALA A 4 -1.46 -5.07 -3.95
C ALA A 4 -2.28 -5.12 -5.25
N ILE A 5 -1.85 -4.37 -6.28
CA ILE A 5 -2.47 -4.39 -7.61
C ILE A 5 -2.32 -5.77 -8.24
N ARG A 6 -1.11 -6.34 -8.21
CA ARG A 6 -0.85 -7.70 -8.70
C ARG A 6 -1.73 -8.73 -7.99
N TYR A 7 -1.80 -8.70 -6.67
CA TYR A 7 -2.62 -9.64 -5.88
C TYR A 7 -4.12 -9.49 -6.17
N ASN A 8 -4.60 -8.25 -6.33
CA ASN A 8 -5.97 -8.01 -6.75
C ASN A 8 -6.28 -8.63 -8.12
N GLY A 9 -5.34 -8.52 -9.07
CA GLY A 9 -5.43 -9.17 -10.37
C GLY A 9 -5.50 -10.69 -10.28
N LEU A 10 -4.59 -11.32 -9.52
CA LEU A 10 -4.55 -12.78 -9.35
C LEU A 10 -5.82 -13.36 -8.71
N VAL A 11 -6.42 -12.64 -7.76
CA VAL A 11 -7.71 -13.05 -7.16
C VAL A 11 -8.85 -12.80 -8.13
N GLY A 12 -8.85 -11.67 -8.83
CA GLY A 12 -9.87 -11.34 -9.82
C GLY A 12 -9.88 -12.26 -11.04
N SER A 13 -8.72 -12.78 -11.45
CA SER A 13 -8.58 -13.76 -12.54
C SER A 13 -8.87 -15.21 -12.10
N GLY A 14 -8.99 -15.47 -10.79
CA GLY A 14 -9.16 -16.81 -10.24
C GLY A 14 -7.89 -17.67 -10.22
N GLU A 15 -6.74 -17.14 -10.64
CA GLU A 15 -5.43 -17.80 -10.52
C GLU A 15 -5.07 -18.10 -9.07
N VAL A 16 -5.55 -17.26 -8.14
CA VAL A 16 -5.44 -17.49 -6.70
C VAL A 16 -6.82 -17.38 -6.07
N ARG A 17 -7.18 -18.40 -5.27
CA ARG A 17 -8.51 -18.55 -4.70
C ARG A 17 -8.92 -17.43 -3.75
N ASP A 18 -8.02 -17.05 -2.84
CA ASP A 18 -8.29 -16.06 -1.81
C ASP A 18 -6.99 -15.50 -1.19
N TYR A 19 -7.13 -14.55 -0.27
CA TYR A 19 -6.00 -13.92 0.42
C TYR A 19 -5.27 -14.86 1.39
N ALA A 20 -5.91 -15.92 1.86
CA ALA A 20 -5.23 -16.93 2.68
C ALA A 20 -4.34 -17.82 1.82
N ASP A 21 -4.73 -18.11 0.58
CA ASP A 21 -3.93 -18.82 -0.39
C ASP A 21 -2.72 -17.98 -0.82
N LEU A 22 -2.89 -16.67 -1.05
CA LEU A 22 -1.77 -15.74 -1.25
C LEU A 22 -0.76 -15.77 -0.08
N ALA A 23 -1.25 -15.83 1.16
CA ALA A 23 -0.39 -15.87 2.34
C ALA A 23 0.47 -17.15 2.36
N ARG A 24 -0.15 -18.31 2.06
CA ARG A 24 0.54 -19.61 1.99
C ARG A 24 1.58 -19.63 0.88
N LEU A 25 1.21 -19.23 -0.34
CA LEU A 25 2.10 -19.22 -1.50
C LEU A 25 3.25 -18.21 -1.35
N GLY A 26 2.98 -17.08 -0.69
CA GLY A 26 3.98 -16.04 -0.44
C GLY A 26 4.85 -16.29 0.80
N TYR A 27 4.63 -17.37 1.55
CA TYR A 27 5.30 -17.66 2.83
C TYR A 27 5.23 -16.49 3.82
N VAL A 28 4.10 -15.78 3.86
CA VAL A 28 3.86 -14.63 4.74
C VAL A 28 2.60 -14.84 5.57
N THR A 29 2.49 -14.10 6.67
CA THR A 29 1.30 -14.17 7.52
C THR A 29 0.09 -13.55 6.79
N ARG A 30 -1.12 -14.00 7.16
CA ARG A 30 -2.37 -13.36 6.67
C ARG A 30 -2.41 -11.87 7.01
N ALA A 31 -1.94 -11.49 8.19
CA ALA A 31 -1.85 -10.09 8.59
C ALA A 31 -0.97 -9.26 7.64
N ARG A 32 0.11 -9.85 7.10
CA ARG A 32 0.95 -9.18 6.10
C ARG A 32 0.22 -9.01 4.76
N ILE A 33 -0.55 -10.01 4.32
CA ILE A 33 -1.41 -9.87 3.14
C ILE A 33 -2.43 -8.76 3.35
N THR A 34 -3.13 -8.72 4.49
CA THR A 34 -4.08 -7.65 4.81
C THR A 34 -3.43 -6.26 4.76
N GLN A 35 -2.23 -6.09 5.31
CA GLN A 35 -1.50 -4.82 5.22
C GLN A 35 -1.24 -4.38 3.77
N ILE A 36 -0.86 -5.33 2.91
CA ILE A 36 -0.63 -5.06 1.48
C ILE A 36 -1.95 -4.70 0.80
N MET A 37 -3.00 -5.49 1.01
CA MET A 37 -4.30 -5.28 0.37
C MET A 37 -4.98 -3.98 0.81
N ASN A 38 -4.77 -3.55 2.06
CA ASN A 38 -5.28 -2.26 2.55
C ASN A 38 -4.77 -1.05 1.75
N LEU A 39 -3.67 -1.18 1.01
CA LEU A 39 -3.19 -0.11 0.12
C LEU A 39 -4.19 0.22 -1.00
N LEU A 40 -5.06 -0.73 -1.38
CA LEU A 40 -6.12 -0.51 -2.38
C LEU A 40 -7.25 0.41 -1.87
N ASN A 41 -7.32 0.65 -0.55
CA ASN A 41 -8.32 1.55 0.04
C ASN A 41 -7.88 3.03 0.04
N LEU A 42 -6.66 3.31 -0.41
CA LEU A 42 -6.16 4.68 -0.53
C LEU A 42 -6.88 5.43 -1.66
N ALA A 43 -6.97 6.74 -1.51
CA ALA A 43 -7.42 7.62 -2.59
C ALA A 43 -6.55 7.39 -3.85
N PRO A 44 -7.13 7.38 -5.06
CA PRO A 44 -6.41 7.02 -6.28
C PRO A 44 -5.11 7.81 -6.51
N ASP A 45 -5.12 9.11 -6.22
CA ASP A 45 -3.95 10.00 -6.32
C ASP A 45 -2.82 9.61 -5.35
N ILE A 46 -3.15 9.08 -4.17
CA ILE A 46 -2.15 8.58 -3.21
C ILE A 46 -1.58 7.24 -3.68
N GLN A 47 -2.41 6.38 -4.27
CA GLN A 47 -1.93 5.11 -4.86
C GLN A 47 -0.92 5.38 -5.98
N GLU A 48 -1.23 6.32 -6.86
CA GLU A 48 -0.33 6.78 -7.92
C GLU A 48 0.97 7.35 -7.34
N ALA A 49 0.88 8.27 -6.38
CA ALA A 49 2.06 8.84 -5.73
C ALA A 49 2.98 7.77 -5.12
N LEU A 50 2.42 6.71 -4.52
CA LEU A 50 3.19 5.58 -3.99
C LEU A 50 3.85 4.71 -5.07
N LEU A 51 3.26 4.61 -6.25
CA LEU A 51 3.85 3.89 -7.39
C LEU A 51 5.01 4.66 -8.01
N PHE A 52 4.91 5.99 -8.01
CA PHE A 52 5.88 6.89 -8.65
C PHE A 52 6.78 7.63 -7.66
N LEU A 53 6.95 7.09 -6.45
CA LEU A 53 7.96 7.62 -5.53
C LEU A 53 9.35 7.59 -6.17
N PRO A 54 10.17 8.64 -6.01
CA PRO A 54 11.54 8.63 -6.45
C PRO A 54 12.30 7.42 -5.90
N ARG A 55 13.15 6.80 -6.73
CA ARG A 55 13.97 5.67 -6.28
C ARG A 55 14.93 6.16 -5.19
N THR A 56 14.90 5.50 -4.04
CA THR A 56 15.90 5.72 -3.00
C THR A 56 17.24 5.13 -3.45
N VAL A 57 18.21 5.99 -3.75
CA VAL A 57 19.55 5.56 -4.21
C VAL A 57 20.49 5.29 -3.04
N LYS A 58 20.26 5.92 -1.89
CA LYS A 58 21.07 5.74 -0.67
C LYS A 58 20.20 5.88 0.57
N GLY A 59 20.51 5.10 1.60
CA GLY A 59 19.83 5.16 2.89
C GLY A 59 18.52 4.38 2.89
N ARG A 60 17.62 4.77 3.80
CA ARG A 60 16.31 4.13 3.98
C ARG A 60 15.25 4.89 3.20
N ASP A 61 14.24 4.18 2.70
CA ASP A 61 13.11 4.83 2.02
C ASP A 61 12.48 5.92 2.91
N PRO A 62 12.18 7.10 2.35
CA PRO A 62 11.62 8.23 3.09
C PRO A 62 10.20 7.93 3.58
N ILE A 63 9.44 7.16 2.79
CA ILE A 63 8.09 6.72 3.11
C ILE A 63 8.08 5.20 3.18
N ARG A 64 7.68 4.65 4.33
CA ARG A 64 7.57 3.20 4.55
C ARG A 64 6.12 2.80 4.73
N GLU A 65 5.84 1.51 4.60
CA GLU A 65 4.49 0.96 4.79
C GLU A 65 3.87 1.38 6.13
N ARG A 66 4.63 1.36 7.23
CA ARG A 66 4.14 1.77 8.55
C ARG A 66 3.68 3.23 8.62
N ASP A 67 4.27 4.12 7.82
CA ASP A 67 3.88 5.53 7.77
C ASP A 67 2.56 5.71 6.99
N VAL A 68 2.31 4.84 6.01
CA VAL A 68 1.10 4.82 5.16
C VAL A 68 -0.06 4.08 5.83
N ARG A 69 0.21 3.08 6.68
CA ARG A 69 -0.81 2.24 7.32
C ARG A 69 -1.93 3.01 8.04
N PRO A 70 -1.66 4.10 8.80
CA PRO A 70 -2.74 4.88 9.41
C PRO A 70 -3.65 5.56 8.38
N ILE A 71 -3.14 5.86 7.19
CA ILE A 71 -3.90 6.50 6.10
C ILE A 71 -4.88 5.49 5.49
N THR A 72 -4.46 4.23 5.33
CA THR A 72 -5.32 3.17 4.75
C THR A 72 -6.53 2.83 5.63
N ALA A 73 -6.46 3.11 6.93
CA ALA A 73 -7.54 2.88 7.89
C ALA A 73 -8.63 3.97 7.88
N VAL A 74 -8.44 5.07 7.14
CA VAL A 74 -9.39 6.19 7.10
C VAL A 74 -10.31 6.08 5.90
N ALA A 75 -11.61 5.93 6.10
CA ALA A 75 -12.58 5.78 5.00
C ALA A 75 -12.72 7.03 4.10
N HIS A 76 -12.58 8.24 4.66
CA HIS A 76 -12.77 9.49 3.90
C HIS A 76 -11.50 9.92 3.17
N TRP A 77 -11.50 9.89 1.83
CA TRP A 77 -10.36 10.31 1.01
C TRP A 77 -9.87 11.73 1.24
N HIS A 78 -10.76 12.70 1.53
CA HIS A 78 -10.32 14.05 1.86
C HIS A 78 -9.44 14.09 3.12
N ARG A 79 -9.74 13.25 4.13
CA ARG A 79 -8.91 13.11 5.34
C ARG A 79 -7.61 12.37 5.02
N GLN A 80 -7.66 11.33 4.19
CA GLN A 80 -6.45 10.64 3.72
C GLN A 80 -5.49 11.61 3.04
N ARG A 81 -5.96 12.46 2.12
CA ARG A 81 -5.14 13.46 1.41
C ARG A 81 -4.48 14.46 2.36
N LYS A 82 -5.19 14.92 3.40
CA LYS A 82 -4.60 15.77 4.45
C LYS A 82 -3.48 15.06 5.20
N MET A 83 -3.69 13.80 5.57
CA MET A 83 -2.67 12.99 6.26
C MET A 83 -1.46 12.73 5.36
N TRP A 84 -1.71 12.40 4.08
CA TRP A 84 -0.67 12.19 3.07
C TRP A 84 0.17 13.44 2.84
N ALA A 85 -0.45 14.60 2.63
CA ALA A 85 0.27 15.87 2.46
C ALA A 85 1.17 16.20 3.67
N LYS A 86 0.68 15.95 4.89
CA LYS A 86 1.48 16.11 6.12
C LYS A 86 2.64 15.11 6.17
N LEU A 87 2.41 13.85 5.80
CA LEU A 87 3.45 12.83 5.76
C LEU A 87 4.56 13.19 4.76
N VAL A 88 4.17 13.54 3.52
CA VAL A 88 5.10 13.94 2.46
C VAL A 88 5.93 15.13 2.89
N LYS A 89 5.31 16.21 3.38
CA LYS A 89 6.00 17.41 3.88
C LYS A 89 7.05 17.11 4.97
N ASN A 90 6.83 16.08 5.79
CA ASN A 90 7.72 15.72 6.89
C ASN A 90 8.83 14.73 6.48
N ARG A 91 8.70 14.05 5.34
CA ARG A 91 9.56 12.91 4.95
C ARG A 91 10.32 13.16 3.66
N ILE A 92 9.78 13.98 2.78
CA ILE A 92 10.32 14.32 1.48
C ILE A 92 10.61 15.83 1.53
N PRO A 93 11.91 16.23 1.53
CA PRO A 93 12.30 17.63 1.48
C PRO A 93 11.97 18.30 0.15
#